data_AF-A0A1H1IT71-F1
#
_entry.id   AF-A0A1H1IT71-F1
#
_cell.length_a   1.000
_cell.length_b   1.000
_cell.length_c   1.000
_cell.angle_alpha   90.00
_cell.angle_beta   90.00
_cell.angle_gamma   90.00
#
_symmetry.space_group_name_H-M   'P 1'
#
loop_
_entity.id
_entity.type
_entity.pdbx_description
1 polymer ?
#
loop_
_entity_poly.entity_id
_entity_poly.type
_entity_poly.pdbx_seq_one_letter_code
_entity_poly.pdbx_strand_id
1 'polypeptide(L)'
;MIYETNLKTAYAAGRYKQMNEPAVRKAFPYWQYVHALERIPVTARAAHKAWDGLVLPANDPWWNTHYPPNDWLCGCGVRPVSKAKLKRLGKDGPDVAPSIAYTITTDPGTGELINYPKDVGMGWGYAPGQTWSEGLVPKELQKPLRPKPALID
;
A
#
# COMPACT_ATOMS: atom_id res chain seq x y z
N MET A 1 -0.33 -16.65 9.15
CA MET A 1 -0.65 -15.94 7.89
C MET A 1 -1.61 -14.76 8.09
N ILE A 2 -2.86 -14.95 8.54
CA ILE A 2 -3.80 -13.81 8.74
C ILE A 2 -3.35 -12.88 9.88
N TYR A 3 -2.99 -13.45 11.03
CA TYR A 3 -2.54 -12.68 12.19
C TYR A 3 -1.33 -11.77 11.88
N GLU A 4 -0.26 -12.33 11.31
CA GLU A 4 0.95 -11.59 10.93
C GLU A 4 0.64 -10.48 9.93
N THR A 5 -0.21 -10.78 8.94
CA THR A 5 -0.61 -9.81 7.93
C THR A 5 -1.35 -8.64 8.57
N ASN A 6 -2.31 -8.90 9.46
CA ASN A 6 -3.05 -7.87 10.18
C ASN A 6 -2.14 -7.01 11.07
N LEU A 7 -1.19 -7.63 11.79
CA LEU A 7 -0.20 -6.91 12.58
C LEU A 7 0.65 -5.96 11.72
N LYS A 8 1.08 -6.41 10.54
CA LYS A 8 1.86 -5.59 9.62
C LYS A 8 1.06 -4.43 9.05
N THR A 9 -0.18 -4.68 8.64
CA THR A 9 -1.08 -3.62 8.17
C THR A 9 -1.30 -2.57 9.26
N ALA A 10 -1.52 -3.00 10.51
CA ALA A 10 -1.67 -2.10 11.65
C ALA A 10 -0.38 -1.29 11.94
N TYR A 11 0.79 -1.95 11.90
CA TYR A 11 2.08 -1.28 12.05
C TYR A 11 2.31 -0.26 10.92
N ALA A 12 2.07 -0.65 9.68
CA ALA A 12 2.22 0.20 8.50
C ALA A 12 1.31 1.43 8.56
N ALA A 13 0.07 1.26 9.04
CA ALA A 13 -0.87 2.35 9.27
C ALA A 13 -0.38 3.35 10.33
N GLY A 14 0.16 2.84 11.45
CA GLY A 14 0.77 3.68 12.48
C GLY A 14 1.98 4.46 11.94
N ARG A 15 2.84 3.79 11.15
CA ARG A 15 3.99 4.42 10.49
C ARG A 15 3.57 5.46 9.47
N TYR A 16 2.54 5.19 8.67
CA TYR A 16 2.00 6.12 7.69
C TYR A 16 1.53 7.42 8.37
N LYS A 17 0.78 7.30 9.48
CA LYS A 17 0.34 8.44 10.27
C LYS A 17 1.53 9.26 10.81
N GLN A 18 2.50 8.61 11.45
CA GLN A 18 3.70 9.27 11.99
C GLN A 18 4.49 9.99 10.90
N MET A 19 4.68 9.36 9.74
CA MET A 19 5.44 9.96 8.64
C MET A 19 4.71 11.13 7.96
N ASN A 20 3.38 11.18 8.09
CA ASN A 20 2.57 12.27 7.57
C ASN A 20 2.46 13.48 8.52
N GLU A 21 2.95 13.38 9.75
CA GLU A 21 2.95 14.52 10.68
C GLU A 21 3.72 15.72 10.07
N PRO A 22 3.21 16.96 10.21
CA PRO A 22 3.80 18.13 9.55
C PRO A 22 5.29 18.34 9.85
N ALA A 23 5.69 18.10 11.11
CA ALA A 23 7.09 18.21 11.52
C ALA A 23 7.97 17.14 10.85
N VAL A 24 7.46 15.92 10.73
CA VAL A 24 8.17 14.81 10.08
C VAL A 24 8.27 15.03 8.58
N ARG A 25 7.19 15.44 7.91
CA ARG A 25 7.21 15.77 6.48
C ARG A 25 8.16 16.91 6.13
N LYS A 26 8.30 17.90 7.02
CA LYS A 26 9.26 19.00 6.85
C LYS A 26 10.71 18.51 6.95
N ALA A 27 11.01 17.63 7.90
CA ALA A 27 12.35 17.08 8.09
C ALA A 27 12.71 15.98 7.07
N PHE A 28 11.73 15.20 6.64
CA PHE A 28 11.86 14.05 5.75
C PHE A 28 10.84 14.16 4.60
N PRO A 29 11.10 15.04 3.61
CA PRO A 29 10.15 15.31 2.52
C PRO A 29 10.05 14.17 1.50
N TYR A 30 10.93 13.16 1.57
CA TYR A 30 10.96 12.03 0.66
C TYR A 30 10.76 10.71 1.39
N TRP A 31 10.26 9.71 0.68
CA TRP A 31 10.08 8.36 1.15
C TRP A 31 10.84 7.39 0.24
N GLN A 32 11.51 6.42 0.85
CA GLN A 32 12.22 5.36 0.14
C GLN A 32 11.45 4.04 0.29
N TYR A 33 11.18 3.39 -0.83
CA TYR A 33 10.69 2.01 -0.85
C TYR A 33 11.82 1.07 -0.47
N VAL A 34 11.58 0.17 0.48
CA VAL A 34 12.56 -0.81 0.95
C VAL A 34 11.98 -2.20 0.76
N HIS A 35 12.53 -2.94 -0.19
CA HIS A 35 12.18 -4.33 -0.39
C HIS A 35 12.78 -5.21 0.72
N ALA A 36 12.04 -6.24 1.12
CA ALA A 36 12.49 -7.23 2.10
C ALA A 36 13.04 -6.62 3.40
N LEU A 37 12.43 -5.53 3.88
CA LEU A 37 12.74 -4.92 5.17
C LEU A 37 12.71 -5.96 6.32
N GLU A 38 11.78 -6.90 6.22
CA GLU A 38 11.61 -8.02 7.16
C GLU A 38 12.14 -9.36 6.63
N ARG A 39 12.86 -9.35 5.49
CA ARG A 39 13.44 -10.55 4.83
C ARG A 39 12.45 -11.65 4.48
N ILE A 40 11.20 -11.28 4.20
CA ILE A 40 10.16 -12.18 3.72
C ILE A 40 9.40 -11.59 2.52
N PRO A 41 8.76 -12.43 1.69
CA PRO A 41 8.88 -13.90 1.63
C PRO A 41 10.24 -14.33 1.07
N VAL A 42 10.59 -15.62 1.20
CA VAL A 42 11.87 -16.17 0.69
C VAL A 42 12.06 -15.87 -0.80
N THR A 43 10.98 -15.99 -1.58
CA THR A 43 10.97 -15.65 -3.00
C THR A 43 10.37 -14.26 -3.20
N ALA A 44 11.23 -13.28 -3.45
CA ALA A 44 10.82 -11.92 -3.77
C ALA A 44 9.99 -11.86 -5.06
N ARG A 45 8.89 -11.10 -5.04
CA ARG A 45 8.15 -10.74 -6.26
C ARG A 45 9.00 -9.79 -7.09
N ALA A 46 9.15 -10.06 -8.39
CA ALA A 46 10.04 -9.32 -9.28
C ALA A 46 9.76 -7.81 -9.30
N ALA A 47 8.48 -7.41 -9.34
CA ALA A 47 8.09 -6.01 -9.32
C ALA A 47 8.49 -5.30 -8.01
N HIS A 48 8.28 -5.94 -6.86
CA HIS A 48 8.64 -5.34 -5.56
C HIS A 48 10.15 -5.17 -5.41
N LYS A 49 10.93 -6.09 -5.99
CA LYS A 49 12.39 -5.97 -6.08
C LYS A 49 12.82 -4.83 -7.01
N ALA A 50 12.08 -4.61 -8.11
CA ALA A 50 12.36 -3.51 -9.03
C ALA A 50 12.12 -2.12 -8.42
N TRP A 51 11.26 -2.02 -7.39
CA TRP A 51 11.05 -0.79 -6.63
C TRP A 51 12.03 -0.58 -5.49
N ASP A 52 12.92 -1.54 -5.21
CA ASP A 52 13.84 -1.41 -4.09
C ASP A 52 14.75 -0.19 -4.24
N GLY A 53 14.79 0.65 -3.21
CA GLY A 53 15.58 1.87 -3.20
C GLY A 53 14.96 3.04 -3.96
N LEU A 54 13.77 2.89 -4.57
CA LEU A 54 13.02 3.99 -5.19
C LEU A 54 12.73 5.07 -4.15
N VAL A 55 13.11 6.32 -4.43
CA VAL A 55 12.89 7.46 -3.54
C VAL A 55 11.98 8.48 -4.21
N LEU A 56 10.78 8.67 -3.69
CA LEU A 56 9.80 9.62 -4.22
C LEU A 56 9.48 10.72 -3.19
N PRO A 57 8.88 11.86 -3.61
CA PRO A 57 8.25 12.78 -2.68
C PRO A 57 7.24 12.07 -1.79
N ALA A 58 7.12 12.46 -0.52
CA ALA A 58 6.18 11.85 0.43
C ALA A 58 4.69 12.02 0.03
N ASN A 59 4.38 13.02 -0.81
CA ASN A 59 3.05 13.27 -1.37
C ASN A 59 2.86 12.74 -2.79
N ASP A 60 3.79 11.94 -3.30
CA ASP A 60 3.63 11.37 -4.63
C ASP A 60 2.40 10.43 -4.66
N PRO A 61 1.50 10.57 -5.65
CA PRO A 61 0.29 9.75 -5.72
C PRO A 61 0.58 8.25 -5.88
N TRP A 62 1.79 7.86 -6.30
CA TRP A 62 2.21 6.47 -6.37
C TRP A 62 2.09 5.74 -5.02
N TRP A 63 2.30 6.46 -3.90
CA TRP A 63 2.15 5.91 -2.56
C TRP A 63 0.72 5.54 -2.20
N ASN A 64 -0.29 6.13 -2.86
CA ASN A 64 -1.69 5.82 -2.55
C ASN A 64 -2.02 4.34 -2.83
N THR A 65 -1.31 3.70 -3.75
CA THR A 65 -1.56 2.30 -4.13
C THR A 65 -0.38 1.36 -3.89
N HIS A 66 0.83 1.88 -3.71
CA HIS A 66 2.06 1.07 -3.57
C HIS A 66 2.75 1.24 -2.20
N TYR A 67 2.09 1.87 -1.23
CA TYR A 67 2.58 1.92 0.14
C TYR A 67 2.39 0.56 0.82
N PRO A 68 3.46 -0.15 1.22
CA PRO A 68 3.37 -1.51 1.72
C PRO A 68 2.59 -1.66 3.05
N PRO A 69 2.09 -2.88 3.35
CA PRO A 69 2.15 -4.10 2.54
C PRO A 69 1.39 -4.02 1.22
N ASN A 70 2.02 -4.50 0.13
CA ASN A 70 1.46 -4.47 -1.23
C ASN A 70 0.86 -5.81 -1.68
N ASP A 71 0.93 -6.83 -0.82
CA ASP A 71 0.32 -8.15 -1.06
C ASP A 71 0.37 -8.96 0.25
N TRP A 72 -0.30 -10.10 0.28
CA TRP A 72 -0.15 -11.10 1.33
C TRP A 72 1.32 -11.51 1.51
N LEU A 73 1.74 -11.62 2.77
CA LEU A 73 3.12 -11.95 3.16
C LEU A 73 4.18 -10.97 2.63
N CYS A 74 3.81 -9.77 2.19
CA CYS A 74 4.78 -8.74 1.81
C CYS A 74 5.60 -8.32 3.04
N GLY A 75 6.93 -8.34 2.92
CA GLY A 75 7.87 -7.82 3.93
C GLY A 75 8.55 -6.51 3.51
N CYS A 76 8.00 -5.81 2.52
CA CYS A 76 8.49 -4.49 2.11
C CYS A 76 8.02 -3.41 3.08
N GLY A 77 8.67 -2.25 3.08
CA GLY A 77 8.25 -1.11 3.89
C GLY A 77 8.71 0.22 3.29
N VAL A 78 8.43 1.30 4.01
CA VAL A 78 8.82 2.66 3.62
C VAL A 78 9.67 3.31 4.71
N ARG A 79 10.77 3.93 4.29
CA ARG A 79 11.67 4.68 5.16
C ARG A 79 11.60 6.19 4.82
N PRO A 80 11.43 7.07 5.81
CA PRO A 80 11.52 8.51 5.58
C PRO A 80 12.96 8.93 5.27
N VAL A 81 13.13 9.83 4.30
CA VAL A 81 14.42 10.28 3.76
C VAL A 81 14.50 11.81 3.79
N SER A 82 15.57 12.32 4.41
CA SER A 82 15.89 13.75 4.41
C SER A 82 16.68 14.13 3.16
N LYS A 83 16.72 15.42 2.83
CA LYS A 83 17.56 15.95 1.73
C LYS A 83 19.03 15.53 1.84
N ALA A 84 19.58 15.54 3.07
CA ALA A 84 20.95 15.11 3.31
C ALA A 84 21.15 13.60 3.11
N LYS A 85 20.16 12.78 3.47
CA LYS A 85 20.22 11.34 3.21
C LYS A 85 20.06 11.02 1.73
N LEU A 86 19.19 11.74 1.01
CA LEU A 86 19.03 11.63 -0.43
C LEU A 86 20.36 11.84 -1.17
N LYS A 87 21.09 12.91 -0.83
CA LYS A 87 22.45 13.15 -1.36
C LYS A 87 23.43 12.02 -1.03
N ARG A 88 23.38 11.47 0.20
CA ARG A 88 24.20 10.32 0.60
C ARG A 88 23.84 9.02 -0.12
N LEU A 89 22.66 8.92 -0.72
CA LEU A 89 22.28 7.83 -1.62
C LEU A 89 22.77 8.07 -3.06
N GLY A 90 23.50 9.16 -3.32
CA GLY A 90 24.00 9.51 -4.65
C GLY A 90 22.94 10.09 -5.58
N LYS A 91 21.82 10.61 -5.03
CA LYS A 91 20.72 11.17 -5.81
C LYS A 91 20.71 12.70 -5.73
N ASP A 92 20.59 13.35 -6.89
CA ASP A 92 20.46 14.81 -7.01
C ASP A 92 19.04 15.32 -6.70
N GLY A 93 18.05 14.42 -6.83
CA GLY A 93 16.64 14.67 -6.58
C GLY A 93 15.89 13.37 -6.29
N PRO A 94 14.58 13.44 -5.96
CA PRO A 94 13.76 12.24 -5.96
C PRO A 94 13.71 11.60 -7.36
N ASP A 95 13.48 10.30 -7.40
CA ASP A 95 13.27 9.55 -8.62
C ASP A 95 11.93 9.92 -9.27
N VAL A 96 11.77 9.51 -10.53
CA VAL A 96 10.49 9.58 -11.24
C VAL A 96 9.65 8.37 -10.85
N ALA A 97 8.41 8.60 -10.43
CA ALA A 97 7.49 7.53 -10.08
C ALA A 97 7.22 6.61 -11.29
N PRO A 98 7.24 5.29 -11.13
CA PRO A 98 6.77 4.37 -12.16
C PRO A 98 5.31 4.65 -12.53
N SER A 99 4.96 4.46 -13.80
CA SER A 99 3.57 4.57 -14.25
C SER A 99 2.69 3.56 -13.49
N ILE A 100 1.58 4.02 -12.91
CA ILE A 100 0.58 3.15 -12.28
C ILE A 100 -0.21 2.47 -13.39
N ALA A 101 0.26 1.28 -13.80
CA ALA A 101 -0.50 0.43 -14.70
C ALA A 101 -1.62 -0.25 -13.91
N TYR A 102 -2.78 -0.42 -14.53
CA TYR A 102 -3.89 -1.17 -13.97
C TYR A 102 -4.12 -2.44 -14.79
N THR A 103 -4.61 -3.49 -14.14
CA THR A 103 -5.01 -4.73 -14.79
C THR A 103 -6.43 -5.09 -14.38
N ILE A 104 -7.19 -5.59 -15.36
CA ILE A 104 -8.55 -6.08 -15.14
C ILE A 104 -8.44 -7.58 -14.87
N THR A 105 -9.02 -8.04 -13.77
CA THR A 105 -9.19 -9.47 -13.48
C THR A 105 -10.60 -9.74 -12.99
N THR A 106 -10.97 -11.02 -12.97
CA THR A 106 -12.23 -11.46 -12.38
C THR A 106 -12.03 -11.71 -10.89
N ASP A 107 -12.90 -11.14 -10.07
CA ASP A 107 -12.96 -11.43 -8.64
C ASP A 107 -13.42 -12.88 -8.42
N PRO A 108 -12.64 -13.73 -7.73
CA PRO A 108 -13.01 -15.13 -7.53
C PRO A 108 -14.22 -15.33 -6.60
N GLY A 109 -14.55 -14.34 -5.76
CA GLY A 109 -15.68 -14.40 -4.84
C GLY A 109 -17.00 -13.97 -5.47
N THR A 110 -16.98 -12.96 -6.34
CA THR A 110 -18.20 -12.36 -6.93
C THR A 110 -18.38 -12.64 -8.41
N GLY A 111 -17.32 -13.01 -9.14
CA GLY A 111 -17.31 -13.12 -10.60
C GLY A 111 -17.34 -11.77 -11.33
N GLU A 112 -17.30 -10.64 -10.61
CA GLU A 112 -17.27 -9.31 -11.21
C GLU A 112 -15.87 -8.97 -11.74
N LEU A 113 -15.81 -8.16 -12.81
CA LEU A 113 -14.55 -7.60 -13.29
C LEU A 113 -14.09 -6.50 -12.35
N ILE A 114 -12.88 -6.64 -11.83
CA ILE A 114 -12.25 -5.65 -10.95
C ILE A 114 -11.02 -5.06 -11.64
N ASN A 115 -10.87 -3.76 -11.48
CA ASN A 115 -9.70 -3.02 -11.94
C ASN A 115 -8.78 -2.74 -10.74
N TYR A 116 -7.52 -3.16 -10.81
CA TYR A 116 -6.57 -2.97 -9.71
C TYR A 116 -5.15 -2.63 -10.20
N PRO A 117 -4.32 -1.96 -9.38
CA PRO A 117 -2.95 -1.64 -9.75
C PRO A 117 -2.16 -2.91 -10.06
N LYS A 118 -1.53 -2.94 -11.24
CA LYS A 118 -0.66 -4.04 -11.66
C LYS A 118 0.49 -4.19 -10.64
N ASP A 119 0.88 -5.42 -10.38
CA ASP A 119 1.97 -5.78 -9.45
C ASP A 119 1.71 -5.51 -7.95
N VAL A 120 0.49 -5.05 -7.61
CA VAL A 120 -0.05 -5.01 -6.26
C VAL A 120 -1.10 -6.13 -6.12
N GLY A 121 -1.11 -6.80 -4.97
CA GLY A 121 -2.04 -7.89 -4.67
C GLY A 121 -3.48 -7.41 -4.68
N MET A 122 -4.41 -8.30 -5.04
CA MET A 122 -5.84 -8.01 -4.98
C MET A 122 -6.25 -7.65 -3.54
N GLY A 123 -6.94 -6.51 -3.37
CA GLY A 123 -7.32 -6.00 -2.06
C GLY A 123 -6.22 -5.21 -1.33
N TRP A 124 -5.04 -5.00 -1.95
CA TRP A 124 -3.90 -4.27 -1.38
C TRP A 124 -3.62 -2.92 -2.08
N GLY A 125 -4.48 -2.50 -3.01
CA GLY A 125 -4.32 -1.28 -3.80
C GLY A 125 -4.65 0.02 -3.05
N TYR A 126 -4.30 0.11 -1.77
CA TYR A 126 -4.50 1.28 -0.91
C TYR A 126 -3.31 1.45 0.02
N ALA A 127 -3.10 2.63 0.60
CA ALA A 127 -2.09 2.84 1.63
C ALA A 127 -2.67 2.61 3.03
N PRO A 128 -2.20 1.59 3.78
CA PRO A 128 -2.58 1.40 5.18
C PRO A 128 -2.44 2.68 5.99
N GLY A 129 -3.54 3.11 6.63
CA GLY A 129 -3.59 4.31 7.46
C GLY A 129 -3.97 5.61 6.71
N GLN A 130 -4.03 5.61 5.38
CA GLN A 130 -4.67 6.69 4.61
C GLN A 130 -6.19 6.57 4.69
N THR A 131 -6.69 5.35 4.53
CA THR A 131 -8.09 4.97 4.64
C THR A 131 -8.20 3.85 5.67
N TRP A 132 -8.79 4.13 6.84
CA TRP A 132 -8.96 3.12 7.90
C TRP A 132 -10.10 2.14 7.58
N SER A 133 -11.04 2.54 6.73
CA SER A 133 -12.26 1.80 6.39
C SER A 133 -12.16 0.99 5.11
N GLU A 134 -11.22 1.31 4.22
CA GLU A 134 -11.05 0.56 2.97
C GLU A 134 -10.41 -0.80 3.29
N GLY A 135 -11.18 -1.88 3.11
CA GLY A 135 -10.75 -3.26 3.39
C GLY A 135 -11.38 -3.90 4.65
N LEU A 136 -12.10 -3.14 5.49
CA LEU A 136 -12.83 -3.70 6.65
C LEU A 136 -14.17 -4.34 6.28
N VAL A 137 -14.79 -3.87 5.19
CA VAL A 137 -16.12 -4.32 4.76
C VAL A 137 -15.97 -5.07 3.43
N PRO A 138 -16.28 -6.37 3.38
CA PRO A 138 -16.40 -7.12 2.13
C PRO A 138 -17.28 -6.35 1.13
N LYS A 139 -16.91 -6.31 -0.15
CA LYS A 139 -17.62 -5.50 -1.17
C LYS A 139 -19.11 -5.85 -1.25
N GLU A 140 -19.45 -7.11 -0.95
CA GLU A 140 -20.80 -7.65 -0.90
C GLU A 140 -21.68 -6.94 0.13
N LEU A 141 -21.08 -6.40 1.19
CA LEU A 141 -21.74 -5.69 2.29
C LEU A 141 -21.67 -4.16 2.18
N GLN A 142 -21.04 -3.64 1.13
CA GLN A 142 -21.01 -2.19 0.87
C GLN A 142 -22.32 -1.69 0.23
N LYS A 143 -23.12 -2.60 -0.35
CA LYS A 143 -24.48 -2.33 -0.81
C LYS A 143 -25.43 -2.48 0.39
N PRO A 144 -26.38 -1.54 0.61
CA PRO A 144 -27.40 -1.70 1.66
C PRO A 144 -28.11 -3.05 1.51
N LEU A 145 -28.30 -3.77 2.62
CA LEU A 145 -29.07 -5.02 2.61
C LEU A 145 -30.44 -4.76 1.99
N ARG A 146 -30.91 -5.69 1.16
CA ARG A 146 -32.28 -5.60 0.62
C ARG A 146 -33.24 -5.50 1.81
N PRO A 147 -34.25 -4.61 1.75
CA PRO A 147 -35.21 -4.48 2.84
C PRO A 147 -35.85 -5.85 3.11
N LYS A 148 -35.94 -6.20 4.40
CA LYS A 148 -36.56 -7.45 4.83
C LYS A 148 -38.00 -7.48 4.31
N PRO A 149 -38.48 -8.58 3.70
CA PRO A 149 -39.86 -8.68 3.30
C PRO A 149 -40.76 -8.37 4.50
N ALA A 150 -41.86 -7.66 4.27
CA ALA A 150 -42.87 -7.46 5.30
C ALA A 150 -43.26 -8.83 5.87
N LEU A 151 -43.34 -8.92 7.19
CA LEU A 151 -43.91 -10.10 7.83
C LEU A 151 -45.34 -10.23 7.28
N ILE A 152 -45.61 -11.37 6.66
CA ILE A 152 -46.97 -11.77 6.32
C ILE A 152 -47.69 -12.01 7.65
N ASP A 153 -48.77 -11.25 7.87
CA ASP A 153 -49.67 -11.39 9.02
C ASP A 153 -50.32 -12.78 9.07
#